data_AF-A0A7W1QVU4-F1
#
_entry.id   AF-A0A7W1QVU4-F1
#
_cell.length_a   1.000
_cell.length_b   1.000
_cell.length_c   1.000
_cell.angle_alpha   90.00
_cell.angle_beta   90.00
_cell.angle_gamma   90.00
#
_symmetry.space_group_name_H-M   'P 1'
#
loop_
_entity.id
_entity.type
_entity.pdbx_description
1 polymer ?
#
loop_
_entity_poly.entity_id
_entity_poly.type
_entity_poly.pdbx_seq_one_letter_code
_entity_poly.pdbx_strand_id
1 'polypeptide(L)'
;LIRKILAQSGADLRQTFAASTLGETLLEPTRIYVKPLLALLRDVPVKGMAHITGGGLTENIPRVLPSNVQARLTGAAWARPPIFEWLQRHGNVADAEMHRVFNCGIGMVTVVGAEHAERALSYLTAAGEQVTSIGTIVARPAGEQATVIV
;
A
#
# COMPACT_ATOMS: atom_id res chain seq x y z
N LEU A 1 -7.28 12.26 -10.78
CA LEU A 1 -8.34 11.22 -10.70
C LEU A 1 -9.42 11.58 -9.67
N ILE A 2 -9.09 11.72 -8.37
CA ILE A 2 -10.09 11.97 -7.29
C ILE A 2 -11.02 13.17 -7.59
N ARG A 3 -10.47 14.32 -8.02
CA ARG A 3 -11.28 15.50 -8.40
C ARG A 3 -12.32 15.19 -9.49
N LYS A 4 -11.99 14.31 -10.45
CA LYS A 4 -12.90 13.88 -11.51
C LYS A 4 -14.02 13.01 -10.95
N ILE A 5 -13.67 12.07 -10.06
CA ILE A 5 -14.65 11.20 -9.37
C ILE A 5 -15.64 12.06 -8.57
N LEU A 6 -15.15 13.04 -7.80
CA LEU A 6 -16.00 13.97 -7.05
C LEU A 6 -16.95 14.77 -7.95
N ALA A 7 -16.43 15.30 -9.06
CA ALA A 7 -17.24 16.06 -10.01
C ALA A 7 -18.33 15.20 -10.68
N GLN A 8 -18.06 13.91 -10.90
CA GLN A 8 -19.01 12.97 -11.51
C GLN A 8 -20.02 12.41 -10.49
N SER A 9 -19.61 12.21 -9.24
CA SER A 9 -20.47 11.66 -8.20
C SER A 9 -21.44 12.68 -7.61
N GLY A 10 -21.12 13.97 -7.69
CA GLY A 10 -21.91 15.03 -7.05
C GLY A 10 -21.92 14.94 -5.53
N ALA A 11 -20.97 14.21 -4.93
CA ALA A 11 -20.93 13.98 -3.48
C ALA A 11 -20.67 15.28 -2.70
N ASP A 12 -21.43 15.50 -1.61
CA ASP A 12 -21.14 16.58 -0.67
C ASP A 12 -19.92 16.21 0.18
N LEU A 13 -18.87 17.02 0.13
CA LEU A 13 -17.65 16.81 0.92
C LEU A 13 -17.91 16.87 2.43
N ARG A 14 -19.00 17.50 2.87
CA ARG A 14 -19.38 17.59 4.29
C ARG A 14 -20.22 16.40 4.75
N GLN A 15 -20.60 15.49 3.87
CA GLN A 15 -21.34 14.30 4.28
C GLN A 15 -20.50 13.45 5.24
N THR A 16 -21.17 12.84 6.21
CA THR A 16 -20.54 11.92 7.15
C THR A 16 -19.89 10.75 6.42
N PHE A 17 -18.65 10.45 6.77
CA PHE A 17 -17.88 9.34 6.23
C PHE A 17 -17.00 8.73 7.33
N ALA A 18 -17.29 7.48 7.71
CA ALA A 18 -16.65 6.82 8.85
C ALA A 18 -16.70 7.69 10.13
N ALA A 19 -15.55 8.05 10.70
CA ALA A 19 -15.44 8.86 11.91
C ALA A 19 -15.36 10.38 11.65
N SER A 20 -15.49 10.82 10.40
CA SER A 20 -15.25 12.22 9.97
C SER A 20 -16.16 12.56 8.77
N THR A 21 -15.77 13.52 7.93
CA THR A 21 -16.43 13.84 6.67
C THR A 21 -15.65 13.27 5.47
N LEU A 22 -16.30 13.15 4.32
CA LEU A 22 -15.64 12.73 3.08
C LEU A 22 -14.46 13.65 2.72
N GLY A 23 -14.65 14.97 2.86
CA GLY A 23 -13.64 15.97 2.54
C GLY A 23 -12.42 15.89 3.47
N GLU A 24 -12.64 15.76 4.77
CA GLU A 24 -11.56 15.59 5.76
C GLU A 24 -10.79 14.29 5.51
N THR A 25 -11.48 13.18 5.23
CA THR A 25 -10.85 11.89 4.90
C THR A 25 -9.96 11.99 3.65
N LEU A 26 -10.40 12.71 2.62
CA LEU A 26 -9.63 12.91 1.39
C LEU A 26 -8.44 13.87 1.55
N LEU A 27 -8.47 14.73 2.57
CA LEU A 27 -7.42 15.68 2.92
C LEU A 27 -6.48 15.16 4.01
N GLU A 28 -6.66 13.93 4.47
CA GLU A 28 -5.80 13.32 5.47
C GLU A 28 -4.32 13.42 5.04
N PRO A 29 -3.44 14.00 5.88
CA PRO A 29 -2.04 14.14 5.53
C PRO A 29 -1.36 12.79 5.32
N THR A 30 -0.41 12.74 4.37
CA THR A 30 0.39 11.54 4.15
C THR A 30 1.22 11.20 5.38
N ARG A 31 1.24 9.92 5.75
CA ARG A 31 2.06 9.38 6.84
C ARG A 31 3.55 9.52 6.53
N ILE A 32 4.36 9.95 7.51
CA ILE A 32 5.81 10.11 7.39
C ILE A 32 6.53 8.95 8.08
N TYR A 33 7.24 8.13 7.30
CA TYR A 33 7.88 6.89 7.78
C TYR A 33 9.37 7.02 8.16
N VAL A 34 9.96 8.22 8.08
CA VAL A 34 11.42 8.41 8.18
C VAL A 34 12.01 7.85 9.48
N LYS A 35 11.45 8.26 10.63
CA LYS A 35 11.96 7.86 11.95
C LYS A 35 11.90 6.34 12.18
N PRO A 36 10.75 5.65 12.01
CA PRO A 36 10.68 4.21 12.23
C PRO A 36 11.55 3.41 11.25
N LEU A 37 11.66 3.84 9.98
CA LEU A 37 12.49 3.14 8.99
C LEU A 37 14.00 3.29 9.24
N LEU A 38 14.47 4.51 9.56
CA LEU A 38 15.89 4.70 9.93
C LEU A 38 16.27 3.87 11.15
N ALA A 39 15.34 3.74 12.09
CA ALA A 39 15.54 2.96 13.28
C ALA A 39 15.58 1.45 12.95
N LEU A 40 14.65 0.95 12.13
CA LEU A 40 14.62 -0.43 11.65
C LEU A 40 15.91 -0.84 10.92
N LEU A 41 16.44 0.02 10.06
CA LEU A 41 17.65 -0.25 9.25
C LEU A 41 18.91 -0.52 10.08
N ARG A 42 18.93 -0.13 11.37
CA ARG A 42 20.05 -0.42 12.28
C ARG A 42 20.00 -1.85 12.82
N ASP A 43 18.81 -2.44 12.87
CA ASP A 43 18.53 -3.67 13.59
C ASP A 43 18.15 -4.84 12.68
N VAL A 44 17.66 -4.55 11.47
CA VAL A 44 17.15 -5.55 10.52
C VAL A 44 17.82 -5.37 9.16
N PRO A 45 18.37 -6.43 8.55
CA PRO A 45 18.93 -6.36 7.21
C PRO A 45 17.80 -6.28 6.16
N VAL A 46 17.36 -5.06 5.90
CA VAL A 46 16.36 -4.74 4.89
C VAL A 46 16.94 -4.93 3.49
N LYS A 47 16.24 -5.70 2.65
CA LYS A 47 16.63 -6.01 1.27
C LYS A 47 16.08 -5.01 0.25
N GLY A 48 15.00 -4.32 0.59
CA GLY A 48 14.41 -3.28 -0.25
C GLY A 48 13.27 -2.55 0.46
N MET A 49 12.98 -1.32 0.04
CA MET A 49 11.84 -0.53 0.52
C MET A 49 11.18 0.22 -0.62
N ALA A 50 9.87 0.08 -0.78
CA ALA A 50 9.10 0.79 -1.79
C ALA A 50 8.11 1.76 -1.13
N HIS A 51 8.27 3.05 -1.41
CA HIS A 51 7.26 4.06 -1.08
C HIS A 51 6.14 4.02 -2.11
N ILE A 52 4.91 3.77 -1.66
CA ILE A 52 3.76 3.55 -2.54
C ILE A 52 3.10 4.89 -2.84
N THR A 53 3.30 5.35 -4.07
CA THR A 53 2.85 6.67 -4.54
C THR A 53 2.08 6.53 -5.86
N GLY A 54 2.30 7.40 -6.85
CA GLY A 54 1.78 7.21 -8.20
C GLY A 54 2.26 5.88 -8.77
N GLY A 55 1.36 5.13 -9.40
CA GLY A 55 1.63 3.77 -9.85
C GLY A 55 1.27 2.67 -8.84
N GLY A 56 0.83 3.04 -7.64
CA GLY A 56 0.28 2.11 -6.65
C GLY A 56 1.24 0.98 -6.27
N LEU A 57 0.71 -0.17 -5.86
CA LEU A 57 1.51 -1.31 -5.44
C LEU A 57 2.27 -1.92 -6.62
N THR A 58 1.61 -2.06 -7.76
CA THR A 58 2.10 -2.83 -8.91
C THR A 58 3.24 -2.17 -9.66
N GLU A 59 3.36 -0.84 -9.64
CA GLU A 59 4.47 -0.13 -10.28
C GLU A 59 5.57 0.31 -9.31
N ASN A 60 5.29 0.42 -7.99
CA ASN A 60 6.30 0.86 -7.02
C ASN A 60 7.13 -0.29 -6.45
N ILE A 61 6.51 -1.44 -6.12
CA ILE A 61 7.23 -2.59 -5.54
C ILE A 61 8.32 -3.14 -6.47
N PRO A 62 8.09 -3.32 -7.78
CA PRO A 62 9.12 -3.86 -8.68
C PRO A 62 10.41 -3.03 -8.76
N ARG A 63 10.37 -1.73 -8.40
CA ARG A 63 11.53 -0.83 -8.50
C ARG A 63 12.66 -1.20 -7.55
N VAL A 64 12.39 -2.01 -6.54
CA VAL A 64 13.38 -2.48 -5.56
C VAL A 64 13.64 -3.98 -5.62
N LEU A 65 13.08 -4.66 -6.63
CA LEU A 65 13.22 -6.10 -6.81
C LEU A 65 14.14 -6.42 -7.99
N PRO A 66 14.96 -7.48 -7.88
CA PRO A 66 15.62 -8.08 -9.03
C PRO A 66 14.63 -8.52 -10.13
N SER A 67 15.07 -8.55 -11.38
CA SER A 67 14.20 -8.88 -12.53
C SER A 67 13.65 -10.31 -12.53
N ASN A 68 14.32 -11.23 -11.83
CA ASN A 68 13.98 -12.65 -11.76
C ASN A 68 13.05 -13.03 -10.59
N VAL A 69 12.57 -12.06 -9.81
CA VAL A 69 11.65 -12.31 -8.70
C VAL A 69 10.33 -11.54 -8.86
N GLN A 70 9.30 -12.03 -8.19
CA GLN A 70 7.95 -11.48 -8.17
C GLN A 70 7.50 -11.27 -6.73
N ALA A 71 6.88 -10.13 -6.44
CA ALA A 71 6.13 -9.95 -5.21
C ALA A 71 4.73 -10.54 -5.36
N ARG A 72 4.43 -11.58 -4.58
CA ARG A 72 3.10 -12.19 -4.51
C ARG A 72 2.42 -11.72 -3.23
N LEU A 73 1.48 -10.79 -3.38
CA LEU A 73 0.76 -10.15 -2.29
C LEU A 73 -0.56 -10.88 -2.04
N THR A 74 -0.93 -11.07 -0.78
CA THR A 74 -2.23 -11.63 -0.41
C THR A 74 -3.20 -10.47 -0.18
N GLY A 75 -4.17 -10.26 -1.07
CA GLY A 75 -5.08 -9.10 -1.02
C GLY A 75 -5.89 -9.03 0.29
N ALA A 76 -6.18 -10.18 0.90
CA ALA A 76 -6.87 -10.28 2.18
C ALA A 76 -5.98 -10.02 3.42
N ALA A 77 -4.68 -9.80 3.26
CA ALA A 77 -3.74 -9.65 4.37
C ALA A 77 -3.79 -8.26 5.05
N TRP A 78 -4.45 -7.29 4.43
CA TRP A 78 -4.69 -5.98 5.04
C TRP A 78 -6.12 -5.51 4.76
N ALA A 79 -6.67 -4.75 5.70
CA ALA A 79 -7.95 -4.10 5.50
C ALA A 79 -7.76 -2.88 4.59
N ARG A 80 -8.38 -2.88 3.41
CA ARG A 80 -8.40 -1.72 2.54
C ARG A 80 -9.25 -0.61 3.17
N PRO A 81 -8.72 0.61 3.37
CA PRO A 81 -9.51 1.69 3.97
C PRO A 81 -10.79 1.99 3.18
N PRO A 82 -11.93 2.30 3.85
CA PRO A 82 -13.23 2.47 3.19
C PRO A 82 -13.26 3.53 2.08
N ILE A 83 -12.37 4.53 2.16
CA ILE A 83 -12.27 5.58 1.14
C ILE A 83 -11.92 5.01 -0.24
N PHE A 84 -11.14 3.93 -0.31
CA PHE A 84 -10.79 3.31 -1.59
C PHE A 84 -11.97 2.53 -2.17
N GLU A 85 -12.80 1.89 -1.36
CA GLU A 85 -14.05 1.30 -1.84
C GLU A 85 -15.01 2.37 -2.35
N TRP A 86 -15.10 3.49 -1.64
CA TRP A 86 -15.91 4.61 -2.06
C TRP A 86 -15.43 5.15 -3.42
N LEU A 87 -14.12 5.37 -3.59
CA LEU A 87 -13.52 5.81 -4.85
C LEU A 87 -13.73 4.80 -5.98
N GLN A 88 -13.59 3.50 -5.70
CA GLN A 88 -13.80 2.43 -6.67
C GLN A 88 -15.23 2.46 -7.22
N ARG A 89 -16.22 2.50 -6.31
CA ARG A 89 -17.65 2.49 -6.67
C ARG A 89 -18.05 3.76 -7.43
N HIS A 90 -17.67 4.94 -6.93
CA HIS A 90 -18.09 6.21 -7.54
C HIS A 90 -17.30 6.57 -8.80
N GLY A 91 -16.09 6.02 -8.96
CA GLY A 91 -15.28 6.20 -10.17
C GLY A 91 -15.47 5.10 -11.22
N ASN A 92 -16.25 4.06 -10.93
CA ASN A 92 -16.35 2.83 -11.74
C ASN A 92 -14.95 2.28 -12.12
N VAL A 93 -14.05 2.21 -11.13
CA VAL A 93 -12.66 1.83 -11.34
C VAL A 93 -12.50 0.31 -11.20
N ALA A 94 -11.88 -0.33 -12.18
CA ALA A 94 -11.57 -1.77 -12.11
C ALA A 94 -10.58 -2.05 -10.96
N ASP A 95 -10.68 -3.22 -10.33
CA ASP A 95 -9.86 -3.55 -9.15
C ASP A 95 -8.35 -3.54 -9.45
N ALA A 96 -7.94 -4.08 -10.60
CA ALA A 96 -6.55 -4.00 -11.05
C ALA A 96 -6.05 -2.55 -11.20
N GLU A 97 -6.91 -1.63 -11.63
CA GLU A 97 -6.57 -0.21 -11.75
C GLU A 97 -6.52 0.48 -10.38
N MET A 98 -7.33 0.04 -9.40
CA MET A 98 -7.22 0.53 -8.02
C MET A 98 -5.81 0.31 -7.47
N HIS A 99 -5.26 -0.89 -7.66
CA HIS A 99 -3.92 -1.23 -7.19
C HIS A 99 -2.78 -0.59 -7.98
N ARG A 100 -3.05 -0.12 -9.21
CA ARG A 100 -2.10 0.62 -10.05
C ARG A 100 -2.15 2.13 -9.82
N VAL A 101 -3.24 2.67 -9.30
CA VAL A 101 -3.39 4.11 -9.11
C VAL A 101 -3.24 4.53 -7.67
N PHE A 102 -3.79 3.75 -6.75
CA PHE A 102 -3.84 4.07 -5.33
C PHE A 102 -2.94 3.13 -4.52
N ASN A 103 -2.60 3.59 -3.33
CA ASN A 103 -1.84 2.78 -2.37
C ASN A 103 -2.71 1.71 -1.68
N CYS A 104 -4.03 1.81 -1.79
CA CYS A 104 -5.02 0.88 -1.21
C CYS A 104 -4.80 0.58 0.29
N GLY A 105 -4.25 1.54 1.05
CA GLY A 105 -3.97 1.41 2.49
C GLY A 105 -2.53 1.05 2.84
N ILE A 106 -1.67 0.76 1.85
CA ILE A 106 -0.26 0.44 2.08
C ILE A 106 0.61 1.59 1.58
N GLY A 107 1.06 2.47 2.48
CA GLY A 107 1.93 3.60 2.11
C GLY A 107 3.41 3.21 1.92
N MET A 108 3.89 2.17 2.59
CA MET A 108 5.29 1.73 2.55
C MET A 108 5.36 0.21 2.57
N VAL A 109 6.23 -0.37 1.74
CA VAL A 109 6.55 -1.81 1.73
C VAL A 109 8.02 -1.99 2.08
N THR A 110 8.31 -2.89 3.01
CA THR A 110 9.68 -3.28 3.38
C THR A 110 9.88 -4.76 3.07
N VAL A 111 10.96 -5.09 2.37
CA VAL A 111 11.34 -6.46 2.00
C VAL A 111 12.49 -6.91 2.89
N VAL A 112 12.33 -8.03 3.57
CA VAL A 112 13.32 -8.61 4.49
C VAL A 112 13.48 -10.12 4.23
N GLY A 113 14.50 -10.74 4.82
CA GLY A 113 14.56 -12.20 4.93
C GLY A 113 13.40 -12.75 5.77
N ALA A 114 12.92 -13.95 5.47
CA ALA A 114 11.81 -14.58 6.20
C ALA A 114 12.16 -14.73 7.69
N GLU A 115 13.41 -15.05 7.99
CA GLU A 115 14.02 -15.11 9.31
C GLU A 115 14.01 -13.79 10.09
N HIS A 116 13.74 -12.66 9.41
CA HIS A 116 13.70 -11.32 10.00
C HIS A 116 12.29 -10.69 9.98
N ALA A 117 11.30 -11.36 9.38
CA ALA A 117 9.96 -10.81 9.21
C ALA A 117 9.29 -10.46 10.54
N GLU A 118 9.30 -11.38 11.52
CA GLU A 118 8.71 -11.15 12.84
C GLU A 118 9.40 -10.02 13.61
N ARG A 119 10.73 -9.93 13.50
CA ARG A 119 11.51 -8.86 14.13
C ARG A 119 11.14 -7.50 13.53
N ALA A 120 11.05 -7.40 12.20
CA ALA A 120 10.65 -6.18 11.51
C ALA A 120 9.22 -5.74 11.88
N LEU A 121 8.28 -6.68 11.88
CA LEU A 121 6.89 -6.47 12.30
C LEU A 121 6.81 -5.92 13.72
N SER A 122 7.45 -6.62 14.66
CA SER A 122 7.45 -6.25 16.08
C SER A 122 8.06 -4.87 16.29
N TYR A 123 9.18 -4.58 15.61
CA TYR A 123 9.87 -3.30 15.72
C TYR A 123 9.02 -2.13 15.23
N LEU A 124 8.50 -2.23 14.01
CA LEU A 124 7.71 -1.15 13.42
C LEU A 124 6.40 -0.93 14.17
N THR A 125 5.78 -2.01 14.68
CA THR A 125 4.61 -1.93 15.56
C THR A 125 4.94 -1.19 16.85
N ALA A 126 6.06 -1.53 17.50
CA ALA A 126 6.53 -0.84 18.71
C ALA A 126 6.89 0.64 18.44
N ALA A 127 7.27 0.98 17.20
CA ALA A 127 7.50 2.35 16.76
C ALA A 127 6.20 3.13 16.43
N GLY A 128 5.02 2.51 16.61
CA GLY A 128 3.72 3.14 16.43
C GLY A 128 3.17 3.08 15.01
N GLU A 129 3.71 2.20 14.15
CA GLU A 129 3.17 1.94 12.82
C GLU A 129 2.14 0.81 12.83
N GLN A 130 1.17 0.87 11.93
CA GLN A 130 0.28 -0.26 11.63
C GLN A 130 0.96 -1.13 10.57
N VAL A 131 1.37 -2.33 10.96
CA VAL A 131 2.17 -3.20 10.08
C VAL A 131 1.54 -4.58 10.00
N THR A 132 1.50 -5.11 8.78
CA THR A 132 1.07 -6.48 8.52
C THR A 132 1.97 -7.13 7.49
N SER A 133 2.05 -8.45 7.51
CA SER A 133 2.71 -9.21 6.46
C SER A 133 1.78 -9.28 5.25
N ILE A 134 2.13 -8.61 4.16
CA ILE A 134 1.26 -8.50 2.98
C ILE A 134 1.54 -9.53 1.88
N GLY A 135 2.59 -10.36 2.00
CA GLY A 135 2.95 -11.31 0.96
C GLY A 135 4.38 -11.83 1.06
N THR A 136 4.84 -12.45 -0.04
CA THR A 136 6.18 -13.03 -0.14
C THR A 136 6.84 -12.70 -1.47
N ILE A 137 8.17 -12.80 -1.51
CA ILE A 137 8.94 -12.74 -2.75
C ILE A 137 9.19 -14.17 -3.24
N VAL A 138 8.85 -14.44 -4.50
CA VAL A 138 8.98 -15.75 -5.14
C VAL A 138 9.74 -15.64 -6.47
N ALA A 139 10.20 -16.75 -7.02
CA ALA A 139 10.76 -16.78 -8.37
C ALA A 139 9.68 -16.34 -9.38
N ARG A 140 10.04 -15.46 -10.32
CA ARG A 140 9.10 -14.92 -11.31
C ARG A 140 8.93 -15.90 -12.48
N PRO A 141 7.70 -16.38 -12.76
CA PRO A 141 7.44 -17.16 -13.96
C PRO A 141 7.61 -16.32 -15.24
N ALA A 142 7.98 -16.97 -16.35
CA ALA A 142 8.19 -16.29 -17.61
C ALA A 142 6.90 -15.61 -18.10
N GLY A 143 7.00 -14.33 -18.48
CA GLY A 143 5.86 -13.54 -18.97
C GLY A 143 4.93 -12.98 -17.89
N GLU A 144 5.13 -13.29 -16.61
CA GLU A 144 4.29 -12.75 -15.54
C GLU A 144 4.70 -11.34 -15.10
N GLN A 145 3.78 -10.63 -14.45
CA GLN A 145 4.03 -9.33 -13.81
C GLN A 145 5.02 -9.46 -12.64
N ALA A 146 5.79 -8.41 -12.35
CA ALA A 146 6.73 -8.39 -11.22
C ALA A 146 6.03 -8.24 -9.85
N THR A 147 4.77 -7.85 -9.83
CA THR A 147 3.94 -7.80 -8.63
C THR A 147 2.54 -8.29 -8.99
N VAL A 148 2.05 -9.26 -8.22
CA VAL A 148 0.72 -9.84 -8.36
C VAL A 148 0.02 -9.81 -7.01
N ILE A 149 -1.30 -9.62 -7.05
CA ILE A 149 -2.16 -9.65 -5.87
C ILE A 149 -3.08 -10.86 -6.06
N VAL A 150 -3.03 -11.78 -5.10
CA VAL A 150 -3.79 -13.04 -5.05
C VAL A 150 -4.82 -13.04 -3.94
#